data_AF-A0A3L7W022-F1
#
_entry.id   AF-A0A3L7W022-F1
#
_cell.length_a   1.000
_cell.length_b   1.000
_cell.length_c   1.000
_cell.angle_alpha   90.00
_cell.angle_beta   90.00
_cell.angle_gamma   90.00
#
_symmetry.space_group_name_H-M   'P 1'
#
loop_
_entity.id
_entity.type
_entity.pdbx_description
1 polymer ?
#
loop_
_entity_poly.entity_id
_entity_poly.type
_entity_poly.pdbx_seq_one_letter_code
_entity_poly.pdbx_strand_id
1 'polypeptide(L)' 'AKGVKVMVSGRLGGAEMSRTEWDRDGRLPLQTLRADIDFAIYHAPTTFGRIGVKVWIYRGDAPADVLKPKPLSENAGAGS' A
#
# COMPACT_ATOMS: atom_id res chain seq x y z
N ALA A 1 -13.93 -5.21 0.95
CA ALA A 1 -12.63 -5.90 0.74
C ALA A 1 -12.54 -7.07 1.72
N LYS A 2 -11.83 -8.15 1.38
CA LYS A 2 -11.65 -9.30 2.29
C LYS A 2 -10.50 -9.08 3.29
N GLY A 3 -9.61 -8.16 2.97
CA GLY A 3 -8.67 -7.59 3.91
C GLY A 3 -7.95 -6.39 3.34
N VAL A 4 -7.41 -5.57 4.22
CA VAL A 4 -6.61 -4.39 3.91
C VAL A 4 -5.45 -4.31 4.89
N LYS A 5 -4.29 -3.86 4.41
CA LYS A 5 -3.17 -3.46 5.26
C LYS A 5 -2.71 -2.09 4.80
N VAL A 6 -2.52 -1.18 5.74
CA VAL A 6 -1.94 0.13 5.51
C VAL A 6 -0.69 0.21 6.36
N MET A 7 0.42 0.60 5.75
CA MET A 7 1.69 0.81 6.43
C MET A 7 2.18 2.21 6.13
N VAL A 8 2.56 2.93 7.18
CA VAL A 8 3.08 4.29 7.11
C VAL A 8 4.45 4.31 7.76
N SER A 9 5.43 4.84 7.06
CA SER A 9 6.82 4.90 7.51
C SER A 9 7.38 6.30 7.35
N GLY A 10 8.10 6.80 8.35
CA GLY A 10 8.75 8.09 8.33
C GLY A 10 8.74 8.78 9.69
N ARG A 11 8.96 10.09 9.69
CA ARG A 11 8.92 10.92 10.90
C ARG A 11 7.47 11.24 11.31
N LEU A 12 6.75 10.22 11.76
CA LEU A 12 5.33 10.30 12.08
C LEU A 12 5.08 11.33 13.19
N GLY A 13 4.18 12.28 12.95
CA GLY A 13 3.82 13.34 13.89
C GLY A 13 4.93 14.37 14.18
N GLY A 14 5.95 14.49 13.31
CA GLY A 14 7.08 15.40 13.53
C GLY A 14 8.15 14.86 14.48
N ALA A 15 8.09 13.56 14.81
CA ALA A 15 9.08 12.91 15.66
C ALA A 15 10.51 13.06 15.08
N GLU A 16 11.49 13.17 15.98
CA GLU A 16 12.91 13.27 15.61
C GLU A 16 13.43 11.98 14.96
N MET A 17 12.85 10.83 15.34
CA MET A 17 13.21 9.51 14.82
C MET A 17 12.09 8.93 13.95
N SER A 18 12.49 8.29 12.85
CA SER A 18 11.56 7.61 11.94
C SER A 18 10.99 6.35 12.57
N ARG A 19 9.68 6.12 12.37
CA ARG A 19 8.94 4.94 12.81
C ARG A 19 8.15 4.35 11.66
N THR A 20 7.83 3.06 11.76
CA THR A 20 6.91 2.38 10.84
C THR A 20 5.74 1.85 11.63
N GLU A 21 4.56 2.36 11.34
CA GLU A 21 3.30 1.90 11.91
C GLU A 21 2.50 1.22 10.82
N TRP A 22 1.81 0.13 11.16
CA TRP A 22 0.92 -0.54 10.24
C TRP A 22 -0.33 -0.96 10.97
N ASP A 23 -1.43 -0.88 10.25
CA ASP A 23 -2.71 -1.41 10.68
C ASP A 23 -3.22 -2.38 9.61
N ARG A 24 -3.94 -3.41 10.06
CA ARG A 24 -4.53 -4.39 9.17
C ARG A 24 -5.92 -4.74 9.65
N ASP A 25 -6.83 -4.86 8.70
CA ASP A 25 -8.17 -5.38 8.94
C ASP A 25 -8.45 -6.53 7.96
N GLY A 26 -9.08 -7.58 8.45
CA GLY A 26 -9.38 -8.79 7.70
C GLY A 26 -8.15 -9.66 7.33
N ARG A 27 -8.30 -10.46 6.28
CA ARG A 27 -7.32 -11.49 5.88
C ARG A 27 -6.47 -11.00 4.71
N LEU A 28 -5.16 -11.19 4.78
CA LEU A 28 -4.23 -10.75 3.73
C LEU A 28 -3.18 -11.82 3.43
N PRO A 29 -3.48 -12.79 2.55
CA PRO A 29 -2.63 -13.93 2.29
C PRO A 29 -1.50 -13.59 1.30
N LEU A 30 -0.44 -12.95 1.78
CA LEU A 30 0.69 -12.47 0.96
C LEU A 30 1.48 -13.58 0.23
N GLN A 31 1.41 -14.82 0.71
CA GLN A 31 2.10 -15.97 0.09
C GLN A 31 1.23 -16.69 -0.95
N THR A 32 -0.04 -16.33 -1.10
CA THR A 32 -0.99 -17.02 -2.00
C THR A 32 -1.02 -16.32 -3.35
N LEU A 33 -0.43 -16.91 -4.38
CA LEU A 33 -0.35 -16.30 -5.72
C LEU A 33 -1.72 -16.09 -6.39
N ARG A 34 -2.70 -16.95 -6.11
CA ARG A 34 -4.07 -16.80 -6.62
C ARG A 34 -4.86 -15.68 -5.93
N ALA A 35 -4.32 -15.05 -4.89
CA ALA A 35 -4.98 -13.95 -4.20
C ALA A 35 -4.87 -12.67 -5.05
N ASP A 36 -6.00 -12.06 -5.37
CA ASP A 36 -6.07 -10.74 -5.99
C ASP A 36 -5.78 -9.67 -4.92
N ILE A 37 -4.52 -9.23 -4.88
CA ILE A 37 -4.00 -8.23 -3.96
C ILE A 37 -3.53 -7.03 -4.77
N ASP A 38 -4.21 -5.90 -4.60
CA ASP A 38 -3.71 -4.62 -5.10
C ASP A 38 -2.67 -4.08 -4.13
N PHE A 39 -1.55 -3.63 -4.69
CA PHE A 39 -0.49 -2.97 -3.95
C PHE A 39 -0.20 -1.60 -4.54
N ALA A 40 -0.07 -0.59 -3.69
CA ALA A 40 0.33 0.75 -4.08
C ALA A 40 1.30 1.35 -3.06
N ILE A 41 2.21 2.20 -3.55
CA ILE A 41 3.13 2.98 -2.74
C ILE A 41 2.94 4.45 -3.09
N TYR A 42 2.95 5.31 -2.08
CA TYR A 42 2.96 6.75 -2.24
C TYR A 42 3.92 7.40 -1.24
N HIS A 43 4.55 8.50 -1.64
CA HIS A 43 5.42 9.30 -0.78
C HIS A 43 4.79 10.68 -0.58
N ALA A 44 4.31 10.95 0.63
CA ALA A 44 3.74 12.24 0.99
C ALA A 44 4.87 13.21 1.39
N PRO A 45 5.00 14.38 0.74
CA PRO A 45 5.89 15.43 1.18
C PRO A 45 5.33 16.08 2.45
N THR A 46 6.17 16.25 3.46
CA THR A 46 5.84 16.94 4.71
C THR A 46 6.95 17.92 5.07
N THR A 47 6.68 18.85 5.97
CA THR A 47 7.63 19.87 6.43
C THR A 47 8.95 19.27 6.97
N PHE A 48 8.88 18.07 7.54
CA PHE A 48 10.02 17.42 8.21
C PHE A 48 10.64 16.27 7.40
N GLY A 49 10.22 16.09 6.14
CA GLY A 49 10.73 15.05 5.25
C GLY A 49 9.62 14.35 4.46
N ARG A 50 9.89 13.13 3.98
CA ARG A 50 8.91 12.32 3.24
C ARG A 50 8.34 11.23 4.14
N ILE A 51 7.02 11.07 4.11
CA ILE A 51 6.31 9.93 4.73
C ILE A 51 5.97 8.94 3.61
N GLY A 52 6.47 7.72 3.72
CA GLY A 52 6.12 6.62 2.83
C GLY A 52 4.84 5.93 3.29
N VAL A 53 3.87 5.76 2.39
CA VAL A 53 2.63 5.03 2.61
C VAL A 53 2.61 3.84 1.65
N LYS A 54 2.36 2.64 2.19
CA LYS A 54 2.20 1.40 1.44
C LYS A 54 0.85 0.79 1.78
N VAL A 55 0.07 0.45 0.77
CA VAL A 55 -1.29 -0.08 0.93
C VAL A 55 -1.41 -1.41 0.20
N TRP A 56 -2.03 -2.40 0.86
CA TRP A 56 -2.42 -3.67 0.28
C TRP A 56 -3.93 -3.84 0.41
N ILE A 57 -4.63 -4.17 -0.67
CA ILE A 57 -6.07 -4.41 -0.68
C ILE A 57 -6.32 -5.81 -1.26
N TYR A 58 -6.78 -6.74 -0.41
CA TYR A 58 -7.20 -8.08 -0.83
C TYR A 58 -8.68 -8.07 -1.19
N ARG A 59 -8.99 -8.35 -2.46
CA ARG A 59 -10.38 -8.41 -2.96
C ARG A 59 -10.97 -9.82 -2.97
N GLY A 60 -10.13 -10.85 -2.86
CA GLY A 60 -10.55 -12.24 -3.03
C GLY A 60 -9.57 -12.99 -3.90
N ASP A 61 -9.92 -14.22 -4.25
CA ASP A 61 -9.09 -15.00 -5.15
C ASP A 61 -9.42 -14.59 -6.60
N ALA A 62 -8.39 -14.42 -7.42
CA ALA A 62 -8.56 -14.08 -8.83
C ALA A 62 -9.25 -15.25 -9.56
N PRO A 63 -10.20 -14.97 -10.46
CA PRO A 63 -10.71 -16.00 -11.38
C PRO A 63 -9.57 -16.47 -12.30
N ALA A 64 -9.59 -17.74 -12.68
CA ALA A 64 -8.50 -18.41 -13.42
C ALA A 64 -8.06 -17.70 -14.71
N ASP A 65 -8.94 -16.89 -15.31
CA ASP A 65 -8.73 -16.23 -16.60
C ASP A 65 -8.22 -14.78 -16.52
N VAL A 66 -7.94 -14.24 -15.32
CA VAL A 66 -7.57 -12.83 -15.17
C VAL A 66 -6.32 -12.67 -14.32
N LEU A 67 -5.17 -12.96 -14.91
CA LEU A 67 -3.93 -12.23 -14.62
C LEU A 67 -3.79 -11.10 -15.65
N LYS A 68 -4.81 -10.23 -15.77
CA LYS A 68 -4.60 -8.97 -16.50
C LYS A 68 -3.72 -8.11 -15.61
N PRO A 69 -2.51 -7.69 -16.07
CA PRO A 69 -1.74 -6.72 -15.33
C PRO A 69 -2.63 -5.48 -15.21
N LYS A 70 -3.05 -5.17 -13.98
CA LYS A 70 -3.72 -3.91 -13.70
C LYS A 70 -2.73 -2.83 -14.12
N PRO A 71 -3.10 -1.89 -15.01
CA PRO A 71 -2.20 -0.79 -15.33
C PRO A 71 -1.80 -0.16 -14.00
N LEU A 72 -0.48 -0.03 -13.76
CA LEU A 72 0.01 0.77 -12.64
C LEU A 72 -0.76 2.08 -12.71
N SER A 73 -1.54 2.38 -11.66
CA SER A 73 -2.31 3.63 -11.63
C SER A 73 -1.35 4.75 -11.97
N GLU A 74 -1.67 5.51 -13.01
CA GLU A 74 -0.93 6.68 -13.47
C GLU A 74 -1.00 7.74 -12.38
N ASN A 75 -0.17 7.58 -11.37
CA ASN A 75 0.08 8.54 -10.31
C ASN A 75 1.60 8.72 -10.21
N ALA A 76 2.22 8.94 -11.37
CA ALA A 76 3.35 9.85 -11.48
C ALA A 76 2.79 11.28 -11.50
N GLY A 77 2.08 11.64 -10.43
CA GLY A 77 1.70 13.01 -10.18
C GLY A 77 2.97 13.80 -9.96
N ALA A 78 3.31 14.61 -10.96
CA ALA A 78 4.11 15.82 -10.88
C ALA A 78 4.19 16.36 -9.45
N GLY A 79 5.32 16.12 -8.79
CA GLY A 79 5.76 16.95 -7.68
C GLY A 79 6.67 18.03 -8.25
N SER A 80 6.09 19.20 -8.50
CA SER A 80 6.80 20.47 -8.30
C SER A 80 7.34 20.54 -6.88
#